data_AF-A0A2R6DSN7-F1
#
_entry.id   AF-A0A2R6DSN7-F1
#
_cell.length_a   1.000
_cell.length_b   1.000
_cell.length_c   1.000
_cell.angle_alpha   90.00
_cell.angle_beta   90.00
_cell.angle_gamma   90.00
#
_symmetry.space_group_name_H-M   'P 1'
#
loop_
_entity.id
_entity.type
_entity.pdbx_description
1 polymer ?
#
loop_
_entity_poly.entity_id
_entity_poly.type
_entity_poly.pdbx_seq_one_letter_code
_entity_poly.pdbx_strand_id
1 'polypeptide(L)' 'APDVPTQPEFEGSRRQFRGRVIGALREHGPLELDDLGPRVRVDYVPDGEYGREWLRELVTDLEADGLAELDGEVARLKR' A
#
# COMPACT_ATOMS: atom_id res chain seq x y z
N ALA A 1 -30.52 -11.56 14.55
CA ALA A 1 -29.30 -11.34 15.37
C ALA A 1 -29.01 -9.84 15.37
N PRO A 2 -28.41 -9.25 16.41
CA PRO A 2 -27.97 -7.86 16.29
C PRO A 2 -26.75 -7.83 15.34
N ASP A 3 -26.79 -6.96 14.34
CA ASP A 3 -25.68 -6.73 13.43
C ASP A 3 -24.49 -6.18 14.22
N VAL A 4 -23.36 -6.88 14.15
CA VAL A 4 -22.09 -6.37 14.66
C VAL A 4 -21.64 -5.28 13.68
N PRO A 5 -21.41 -4.04 14.13
CA PRO A 5 -20.87 -3.02 13.24
C PRO A 5 -19.50 -3.49 12.74
N THR A 6 -19.32 -3.50 11.41
CA THR A 6 -18.00 -3.66 10.79
C THR A 6 -17.05 -2.68 11.48
N GLN A 7 -15.97 -3.21 12.04
CA GLN A 7 -14.97 -2.36 12.69
C GLN A 7 -14.52 -1.30 11.67
N PRO A 8 -14.43 -0.01 12.08
CA PRO A 8 -13.98 1.03 11.18
C PRO A 8 -12.56 0.69 10.71
N GLU A 9 -12.26 0.96 9.45
CA GLU A 9 -10.92 0.86 8.91
C GLU A 9 -10.03 1.87 9.63
N PHE A 10 -9.42 1.45 10.74
CA PHE A 10 -8.64 2.34 11.60
C PHE A 10 -7.53 3.02 10.77
N GLU A 11 -7.50 4.35 10.80
CA GLU A 11 -6.48 5.18 10.16
C GLU A 11 -5.04 4.74 10.56
N GLY A 12 -4.87 4.19 11.77
CA GLY A 12 -3.61 3.63 12.24
C GLY A 12 -3.10 2.43 11.43
N SER A 13 -4.01 1.60 10.90
CA SER A 13 -3.67 0.49 10.00
C SER A 13 -3.12 1.03 8.69
N ARG A 14 -3.80 2.04 8.11
CA ARG A 14 -3.38 2.67 6.84
C ARG A 14 -2.03 3.37 6.97
N ARG A 15 -1.81 4.17 8.03
CA ARG A 15 -0.51 4.81 8.30
C ARG A 15 0.63 3.80 8.48
N GLN A 16 0.38 2.66 9.13
CA GLN A 16 1.37 1.60 9.27
C GLN A 16 1.79 1.04 7.91
N PHE A 17 0.85 0.70 7.04
CA PHE A 17 1.15 0.16 5.71
C PHE A 17 1.86 1.19 4.83
N ARG A 18 1.50 2.48 4.91
CA ARG A 18 2.24 3.56 4.22
C ARG A 18 3.72 3.58 4.63
N GLY A 19 4.01 3.43 5.92
CA GLY A 19 5.39 3.31 6.41
C GLY A 19 6.13 2.11 5.83
N ARG A 20 5.45 0.97 5.67
CA ARG A 20 6.05 -0.23 5.05
C ARG A 20 6.34 -0.04 3.56
N VAL A 21 5.47 0.64 2.82
CA VAL A 21 5.74 1.01 1.41
C VAL A 21 7.02 1.83 1.32
N ILE A 22 7.15 2.87 2.15
CA ILE A 22 8.36 3.72 2.15
C ILE A 22 9.61 2.88 2.48
N GLY A 23 9.52 2.01 3.49
CA GLY A 23 10.61 1.12 3.88
C GLY A 23 11.05 0.21 2.72
N ALA A 24 10.11 -0.48 2.08
CA ALA A 24 10.38 -1.38 0.97
C ALA A 24 11.01 -0.66 -0.23
N LEU A 25 10.46 0.50 -0.62
CA LEU A 25 10.99 1.28 -1.75
C LEU A 25 12.35 1.92 -1.43
N ARG A 26 12.62 2.27 -0.15
CA ARG A 26 13.94 2.74 0.27
C ARG A 26 14.99 1.62 0.19
N GLU A 27 14.63 0.40 0.55
CA GLU A 27 15.54 -0.74 0.56
C GLU A 27 15.82 -1.29 -0.85
N HIS A 28 14.77 -1.43 -1.66
CA HIS A 28 14.85 -2.13 -2.94
C HIS A 28 14.83 -1.21 -4.17
N GLY A 29 14.55 0.08 -3.97
CA GLY A 29 14.32 1.02 -5.07
C GLY A 29 12.91 0.91 -5.65
N PRO A 30 12.70 1.36 -6.91
CA PRO A 30 11.44 1.22 -7.61
C PRO A 30 10.99 -0.24 -7.73
N LEU A 31 9.71 -0.51 -7.52
CA LEU A 31 9.14 -1.86 -7.58
C LEU A 31 7.79 -1.84 -8.29
N GLU A 32 7.47 -2.92 -9.02
CA GLU A 32 6.09 -3.16 -9.47
C GLU A 32 5.17 -3.45 -8.27
N LEU A 33 3.87 -3.17 -8.38
CA LEU A 33 2.90 -3.40 -7.30
C LEU A 33 2.90 -4.86 -6.82
N ASP A 34 3.03 -5.81 -7.75
CA ASP A 34 3.04 -7.25 -7.41
C ASP A 34 4.34 -7.67 -6.68
N ASP A 35 5.43 -6.93 -6.87
CA ASP A 35 6.66 -7.12 -6.10
C ASP A 35 6.60 -6.38 -4.76
N LEU A 36 6.02 -5.18 -4.73
CA LEU A 36 5.88 -4.38 -3.52
C LEU A 36 4.90 -5.00 -2.51
N GLY A 37 3.80 -5.58 -3.01
CA GLY A 37 2.71 -6.12 -2.20
C GLY A 37 3.16 -7.10 -1.10
N PRO A 38 3.85 -8.20 -1.44
CA PRO A 38 4.34 -9.18 -0.45
C PRO A 38 5.30 -8.59 0.60
N ARG A 39 5.98 -7.48 0.28
CA ARG A 39 6.90 -6.77 1.20
C ARG A 39 6.16 -5.87 2.18
N VAL A 40 5.01 -5.33 1.76
CA VAL A 40 4.14 -4.48 2.59
C VAL A 40 3.23 -5.33 3.47
N ARG A 41 2.74 -6.46 2.92
CA ARG A 41 1.70 -7.28 3.54
C ARG A 41 1.85 -8.76 3.14
N VAL A 42 1.84 -9.65 4.14
CA VAL A 42 2.13 -11.08 3.97
C VAL A 42 1.02 -11.84 3.23
N ASP A 43 -0.23 -11.42 3.41
CA ASP A 43 -1.44 -11.97 2.77
C ASP A 43 -1.81 -11.23 1.48
N TYR A 44 -0.86 -10.53 0.86
CA TYR A 44 -1.06 -9.89 -0.43
C TYR A 44 -1.42 -10.94 -1.50
N VAL A 45 -2.51 -10.69 -2.22
CA VAL A 45 -2.94 -11.47 -3.38
C VAL A 45 -3.35 -10.47 -4.46
N PRO A 46 -2.78 -10.49 -5.68
CA PRO A 46 -2.95 -9.41 -6.65
C PRO A 46 -4.41 -9.01 -6.95
N ASP A 47 -5.31 -9.98 -7.02
CA ASP A 47 -6.75 -9.77 -7.29
C ASP A 47 -7.63 -9.99 -6.04
N GLY A 48 -7.02 -9.98 -4.84
CA GLY A 48 -7.73 -10.11 -3.56
C GLY A 48 -8.09 -8.76 -2.92
N GLU A 49 -8.73 -8.81 -1.75
CA GLU A 49 -9.13 -7.63 -0.96
C GLU A 49 -7.94 -6.69 -0.69
N TYR A 50 -6.77 -7.26 -0.39
CA TYR A 50 -5.52 -6.52 -0.18
C TYR A 50 -4.56 -6.66 -1.37
N GLY A 51 -5.12 -6.64 -2.59
CA GLY A 51 -4.40 -6.77 -3.84
C GLY A 51 -3.91 -5.46 -4.45
N ARG A 52 -3.81 -5.43 -5.78
CA ARG A 52 -3.28 -4.28 -6.53
C ARG A 52 -4.06 -3.00 -6.28
N GLU A 53 -5.39 -3.07 -6.21
CA GLU A 53 -6.25 -1.90 -6.00
C GLU A 53 -5.97 -1.26 -4.64
N TRP A 54 -6.00 -2.06 -3.58
CA TRP A 54 -5.65 -1.62 -2.23
C TRP A 54 -4.25 -1.02 -2.14
N LEU A 55 -3.25 -1.67 -2.74
CA LEU A 55 -1.88 -1.17 -2.71
C LEU A 55 -1.72 0.11 -3.55
N ARG A 56 -2.40 0.19 -4.69
CA ARG A 56 -2.43 1.38 -5.55
C ARG A 56 -2.98 2.57 -4.77
N GLU A 57 -4.11 2.44 -4.08
CA GLU A 57 -4.63 3.52 -3.23
C GLU A 57 -3.62 3.98 -2.17
N LEU A 58 -2.93 3.02 -1.53
CA LEU A 58 -1.93 3.33 -0.51
C LEU A 58 -0.74 4.13 -1.08
N VAL A 59 -0.30 3.81 -2.31
CA VAL A 59 0.74 4.55 -3.02
C VAL A 59 0.22 5.89 -3.51
N THR A 60 -1.02 5.98 -3.98
CA THR A 60 -1.66 7.25 -4.38
C THR A 60 -1.78 8.22 -3.20
N ASP A 61 -2.09 7.75 -2.00
CA ASP A 61 -2.04 8.61 -0.79
C ASP A 61 -0.62 9.13 -0.51
N LEU A 62 0.41 8.30 -0.73
CA LEU A 62 1.80 8.71 -0.60
C LEU A 62 2.22 9.71 -1.67
N GLU A 63 1.70 9.56 -2.88
CA GLU A 63 1.91 10.50 -3.98
C GLU A 63 1.26 11.86 -3.72
N ALA A 64 0.03 11.87 -3.19
CA ALA A 64 -0.66 13.08 -2.76
C ALA A 64 0.14 13.84 -1.69
N ASP A 65 0.81 13.12 -0.79
CA ASP A 65 1.72 13.69 0.22
C ASP A 65 3.11 14.03 -0.34
N GLY A 66 3.38 13.76 -1.61
CA GLY A 66 4.66 14.05 -2.27
C GLY A 66 5.82 13.12 -1.86
N LEU A 67 5.52 11.96 -1.28
CA LEU A 67 6.51 11.01 -0.76
C LEU A 67 6.87 9.91 -1.76
N ALA A 68 5.94 9.55 -2.65
CA ALA A 68 6.13 8.55 -3.69
C ALA A 68 5.55 9.03 -5.03
N GLU A 69 5.72 8.23 -6.07
CA GLU A 69 5.14 8.38 -7.39
C GLU A 69 4.72 6.99 -7.88
N LEU A 70 3.60 6.91 -8.60
CA LEU A 70 3.14 5.70 -9.26
C LEU A 70 3.11 5.90 -10.79
N ASP A 71 3.94 5.15 -11.50
CA ASP A 71 4.02 5.16 -12.96
C ASP A 71 3.50 3.84 -13.52
N GLY A 72 2.22 3.83 -13.90
CA GLY A 72 1.49 2.62 -14.22
C GLY A 72 1.36 1.69 -13.01
N GLU A 73 2.19 0.65 -12.97
CA GLU A 73 2.27 -0.30 -11.85
C GLU A 73 3.60 -0.23 -11.09
N VAL A 74 4.49 0.71 -11.45
CA VAL A 74 5.78 0.89 -10.80
C VAL A 74 5.70 2.00 -9.77
N ALA A 75 5.88 1.66 -8.49
CA ALA A 75 5.99 2.62 -7.41
C ALA A 75 7.46 2.99 -7.14
N ARG A 76 7.73 4.27 -6.86
CA ARG A 76 9.07 4.77 -6.50
C ARG A 76 9.00 5.92 -5.50
N LEU A 77 10.04 6.08 -4.67
CA LEU A 77 10.14 7.24 -3.76
C LEU A 77 10.42 8.50 -4.57
N LYS A 78 9.77 9.60 -4.19
CA LYS A 78 10.19 10.93 -4.65
C LYS A 78 11.53 11.30 -4.01
N ARG A 79 12.40 11.90 -4.81
CA ARG A 79 13.68 12.45 -4.35
C ARG A 79 13.51 13.85 -3.79
#